data_AF-A0A2W6NEI5-F1
#
_entry.id   AF-A0A2W6NEI5-F1
#
_cell.length_a   1.000
_cell.length_b   1.000
_cell.length_c   1.000
_cell.angle_alpha   90.00
_cell.angle_beta   90.00
_cell.angle_gamma   90.00
#
_symmetry.space_group_name_H-M   'P 1'
#
loop_
_entity.id
_entity.type
_entity.pdbx_description
1 polymer ?
#
loop_
_entity_poly.entity_id
_entity_poly.type
_entity_poly.pdbx_seq_one_letter_code
_entity_poly.pdbx_strand_id
1 'polypeptide(L)'
;MKFYFQLDGDIIRDAITYPYDGYTEVDLDTTYLPAGINAGYYRLQDGVPVLDLTLKEEVDKASRPADYVELEQRLAAAEAENKKLAEESNANQLALMELHMMLLSVLPDES
;
A
#
# COMPACT_ATOMS: atom_id res chain seq x y z
N MET A 1 -33.46 -0.04 -12.96
CA MET A 1 -32.62 0.08 -14.17
C MET A 1 -31.94 -1.25 -14.40
N LYS A 2 -31.92 -1.70 -15.65
CA LYS A 2 -31.32 -2.98 -15.99
C LYS A 2 -29.81 -2.86 -16.14
N PHE A 3 -29.10 -3.73 -15.45
CA PHE A 3 -27.68 -4.00 -15.63
C PHE A 3 -27.50 -5.47 -15.96
N TYR A 4 -26.42 -5.79 -16.64
CA TYR A 4 -26.06 -7.15 -16.98
C TYR A 4 -24.68 -7.42 -16.40
N PHE A 5 -24.58 -8.46 -15.57
CA PHE A 5 -23.35 -8.80 -14.86
C PHE A 5 -22.75 -10.10 -15.39
N GLN A 6 -21.44 -10.08 -15.68
CA GLN A 6 -20.68 -11.31 -15.84
C GLN A 6 -20.30 -11.82 -14.46
N LEU A 7 -20.62 -13.09 -14.17
CA LEU A 7 -20.42 -13.68 -12.87
C LEU A 7 -19.42 -14.85 -12.95
N ASP A 8 -18.55 -14.93 -11.94
CA ASP A 8 -17.74 -16.11 -11.63
C ASP A 8 -18.23 -16.66 -10.28
N GLY A 9 -19.13 -17.64 -10.35
CA GLY A 9 -19.99 -17.99 -9.22
C GLY A 9 -20.96 -16.86 -8.90
N ASP A 10 -20.82 -16.29 -7.70
CA ASP A 10 -21.55 -15.09 -7.25
C ASP A 10 -20.71 -13.81 -7.37
N ILE A 11 -19.43 -13.87 -7.79
CA ILE A 11 -18.54 -12.71 -7.88
C ILE A 11 -18.74 -11.98 -9.20
N ILE A 12 -18.92 -10.67 -9.15
CA ILE A 12 -19.07 -9.80 -10.32
C ILE A 12 -17.68 -9.55 -10.95
N ARG A 13 -17.53 -9.96 -12.21
CA ARG A 13 -16.31 -9.77 -13.02
C ARG A 13 -16.44 -8.62 -14.00
N ASP A 14 -17.65 -8.36 -14.48
CA ASP A 14 -17.92 -7.27 -15.40
C ASP A 14 -19.37 -6.79 -15.29
N ALA A 15 -19.63 -5.57 -15.74
CA ALA A 15 -20.95 -4.94 -15.71
C ALA A 15 -21.18 -4.09 -16.97
N ILE A 16 -22.27 -4.37 -17.67
CA ILE A 16 -22.69 -3.65 -18.89
C ILE A 16 -24.17 -3.27 -18.81
N THR A 17 -24.63 -2.42 -19.73
CA THR A 17 -26.00 -1.88 -19.76
C THR A 17 -26.85 -2.41 -20.91
N TYR A 18 -26.35 -3.41 -21.64
CA TYR A 18 -27.04 -4.04 -22.77
C TYR A 18 -26.97 -5.57 -22.65
N PRO A 19 -27.95 -6.31 -23.19
CA PRO A 19 -27.94 -7.77 -23.12
C PRO A 19 -26.78 -8.36 -23.92
N TYR A 20 -26.07 -9.31 -23.31
CA TYR A 20 -24.99 -10.04 -23.93
C TYR A 20 -24.96 -11.49 -23.40
N ASP A 21 -24.51 -12.41 -24.24
CA ASP A 21 -24.46 -13.83 -23.89
C ASP A 21 -23.49 -14.07 -22.73
N GLY A 22 -23.89 -14.89 -21.77
CA GLY A 22 -23.12 -15.15 -20.54
C GLY A 22 -23.21 -14.06 -19.45
N TYR A 23 -24.07 -13.05 -19.61
CA TYR A 23 -24.34 -12.06 -18.57
C TYR A 23 -25.74 -12.24 -17.96
N THR A 24 -25.85 -12.05 -16.65
CA THR A 24 -27.10 -12.13 -15.90
C THR A 24 -27.78 -10.76 -15.85
N GLU A 25 -29.03 -10.67 -16.33
CA GLU A 25 -29.85 -9.46 -16.21
C GLU A 25 -30.31 -9.26 -14.76
N VAL A 26 -30.14 -8.04 -14.26
CA VAL A 26 -30.57 -7.62 -12.93
C VAL A 26 -31.22 -6.25 -13.02
N ASP A 27 -32.41 -6.11 -12.43
CA ASP A 27 -33.09 -4.82 -12.30
C ASP A 27 -32.81 -4.23 -10.91
N LEU A 28 -32.09 -3.11 -10.88
CA LEU A 28 -31.70 -2.43 -9.64
C LEU A 28 -32.43 -1.10 -9.49
N ASP A 29 -32.81 -0.75 -8.27
CA ASP A 29 -33.39 0.56 -7.94
C ASP A 29 -32.31 1.67 -7.83
N THR A 30 -31.36 1.67 -8.78
CA THR A 30 -30.32 2.70 -8.91
C THR A 30 -30.06 2.98 -10.38
N THR A 31 -29.63 4.20 -10.69
CA THR A 31 -29.23 4.62 -12.03
C THR A 31 -27.74 4.40 -12.29
N TYR A 32 -26.93 4.24 -11.23
CA TYR A 32 -25.48 4.10 -11.32
C TYR A 32 -24.97 2.96 -10.44
N LEU A 33 -23.96 2.26 -10.94
CA LEU A 33 -23.24 1.23 -10.19
C LEU A 33 -22.12 1.87 -9.35
N PRO A 34 -21.75 1.25 -8.22
CA PRO A 34 -20.57 1.65 -7.46
C PRO A 34 -19.30 1.69 -8.33
N ALA A 35 -18.39 2.61 -8.02
CA ALA A 35 -17.08 2.65 -8.67
C ALA A 35 -16.30 1.35 -8.40
N GLY A 36 -15.72 0.76 -9.45
CA GLY A 36 -14.99 -0.50 -9.34
C GLY A 36 -15.88 -1.75 -9.18
N ILE A 37 -17.16 -1.69 -9.60
CA ILE A 37 -18.08 -2.84 -9.57
C ILE A 37 -17.54 -4.08 -10.29
N ASN A 38 -16.70 -3.89 -11.30
CA ASN A 38 -16.06 -4.93 -12.12
C ASN A 38 -14.68 -5.36 -11.59
N ALA A 39 -14.25 -4.87 -10.42
CA ALA A 39 -12.92 -5.15 -9.90
C ALA A 39 -12.80 -6.52 -9.18
N GLY A 40 -13.83 -7.36 -9.23
CA GLY A 40 -13.77 -8.74 -8.74
C GLY A 40 -13.90 -8.90 -7.23
N TYR A 41 -14.43 -7.90 -6.52
CA TYR A 41 -14.67 -7.95 -5.07
C TYR A 41 -16.11 -7.55 -4.67
N TYR A 42 -17.03 -7.53 -5.62
CA TYR A 42 -18.47 -7.46 -5.36
C TYR A 42 -19.11 -8.81 -5.62
N ARG A 43 -20.06 -9.21 -4.76
CA ARG A 43 -20.87 -10.42 -4.92
C ARG A 43 -22.30 -10.05 -5.25
N LEU A 44 -22.94 -10.78 -6.15
CA LEU A 44 -24.37 -10.66 -6.41
C LEU A 44 -25.13 -11.53 -5.41
N GLN A 45 -25.76 -10.90 -4.42
CA GLN A 45 -26.55 -11.58 -3.37
C GLN A 45 -28.00 -11.11 -3.47
N ASP A 46 -28.92 -12.06 -3.65
CA ASP A 46 -30.35 -11.79 -3.80
C ASP A 46 -30.67 -10.73 -4.88
N GLY A 47 -29.91 -10.75 -5.97
CA GLY A 47 -30.06 -9.79 -7.08
C GLY A 47 -29.51 -8.40 -6.78
N VAL A 48 -28.76 -8.22 -5.69
CA VAL A 48 -28.13 -6.95 -5.32
C VAL A 48 -26.61 -7.09 -5.24
N PRO A 49 -25.82 -6.19 -5.84
CA PRO A 49 -24.38 -6.17 -5.64
C PRO A 49 -24.01 -5.77 -4.20
N VAL A 50 -23.27 -6.62 -3.52
CA VAL A 50 -22.78 -6.43 -2.15
C VAL A 50 -21.25 -6.45 -2.15
N LEU A 51 -20.63 -5.45 -1.54
CA LEU A 51 -19.17 -5.39 -1.39
C LEU A 51 -18.69 -6.48 -0.44
N ASP A 52 -17.77 -7.34 -0.89
CA ASP A 52 -17.07 -8.28 -0.03
C ASP A 52 -15.70 -7.70 0.35
N LEU A 53 -15.61 -7.15 1.58
CA LEU A 53 -14.39 -6.57 2.11
C LEU A 53 -13.26 -7.59 2.25
N THR A 54 -13.57 -8.84 2.55
CA THR A 54 -12.56 -9.90 2.68
C THR A 54 -11.95 -10.20 1.32
N LEU A 55 -12.80 -10.38 0.31
CA LEU A 55 -12.35 -10.60 -1.06
C LEU A 55 -11.58 -9.38 -1.60
N LYS A 56 -12.01 -8.16 -1.26
CA LYS A 56 -11.27 -6.94 -1.60
C LYS A 56 -9.86 -6.96 -1.01
N GLU A 57 -9.73 -7.28 0.28
CA GLU A 57 -8.42 -7.38 0.92
C GLU A 57 -7.54 -8.46 0.29
N GLU A 58 -8.11 -9.60 -0.08
CA GLU A 58 -7.38 -10.68 -0.76
C GLU A 58 -6.89 -10.25 -2.14
N VAL A 59 -7.76 -9.63 -2.95
CA VAL A 59 -7.40 -9.08 -4.26
C VAL A 59 -6.35 -7.98 -4.12
N ASP A 60 -6.51 -7.06 -3.17
CA ASP A 60 -5.55 -5.99 -2.91
C ASP A 60 -4.20 -6.56 -2.46
N LYS A 61 -4.18 -7.63 -1.63
CA LYS A 61 -2.96 -8.35 -1.22
C LYS A 61 -2.31 -9.09 -2.38
N ALA A 62 -3.09 -9.78 -3.21
CA ALA A 62 -2.60 -10.53 -4.37
C ALA A 62 -2.10 -9.59 -5.49
N SER A 63 -2.68 -8.40 -5.60
CA SER A 63 -2.28 -7.34 -6.51
C SER A 63 -1.08 -6.54 -6.01
N ARG A 64 -0.59 -6.79 -4.77
CA ARG A 64 0.67 -6.20 -4.34
C ARG A 64 1.77 -6.70 -5.28
N PRO A 65 2.51 -5.81 -5.95
CA PRO A 65 3.66 -6.21 -6.75
C PRO A 65 4.60 -7.04 -5.87
N ALA A 66 5.18 -8.12 -6.41
CA ALA A 66 6.15 -8.94 -5.69
C ALA A 66 7.29 -8.07 -5.10
N ASP A 67 7.62 -6.99 -5.79
CA ASP A 67 8.65 -6.01 -5.42
C ASP A 67 8.33 -5.21 -4.15
N TYR A 68 7.07 -5.18 -3.69
CA TYR A 68 6.70 -4.40 -2.49
C TYR A 68 7.34 -4.97 -1.22
N VAL A 69 7.45 -6.30 -1.13
CA VAL A 69 8.11 -6.97 -0.01
C VAL A 69 9.62 -6.70 -0.04
N GLU A 70 10.22 -6.71 -1.23
CA GLU A 70 11.63 -6.36 -1.40
C GLU A 70 11.90 -4.89 -1.05
N LEU A 71 11.01 -3.99 -1.46
CA LEU A 71 11.08 -2.56 -1.14
C LEU A 71 10.97 -2.30 0.36
N GLU A 72 10.06 -2.97 1.07
CA GLU A 72 9.93 -2.88 2.53
C GLU A 72 11.21 -3.37 3.23
N GLN A 73 11.80 -4.47 2.77
CA GLN A 73 13.07 -4.97 3.32
C GLN A 73 14.22 -3.98 3.08
N ARG A 74 14.31 -3.41 1.87
CA ARG A 74 15.31 -2.40 1.54
C ARG A 74 15.15 -1.13 2.35
N LEU A 75 13.91 -0.70 2.61
CA LEU A 75 13.61 0.45 3.45
C LEU A 75 14.07 0.21 4.88
N ALA A 76 13.69 -0.94 5.47
CA ALA A 76 14.09 -1.30 6.83
C ALA A 76 15.62 -1.38 7.00
N ALA A 77 16.32 -1.93 6.00
CA ALA A 77 17.78 -1.98 5.99
C ALA A 77 18.40 -0.57 5.92
N ALA A 78 17.88 0.30 5.05
CA ALA A 78 18.34 1.68 4.91
C ALA A 78 18.07 2.53 6.16
N GLU A 79 16.95 2.32 6.85
CA GLU A 79 16.64 2.98 8.12
C GLU A 79 17.59 2.55 9.24
N ALA A 80 17.90 1.25 9.32
CA ALA A 80 18.87 0.73 10.28
C ALA A 80 20.29 1.27 10.03
N GLU A 81 20.71 1.33 8.77
CA GLU A 81 22.01 1.90 8.39
C GLU A 81 22.10 3.40 8.73
N ASN A 82 21.07 4.17 8.41
CA ASN A 82 21.02 5.60 8.75
C ASN A 82 21.10 5.83 10.26
N LYS A 83 20.39 5.03 11.05
CA LYS A 83 20.45 5.12 12.51
C LYS A 83 21.87 4.88 13.02
N LYS A 84 22.54 3.84 12.51
CA LYS A 84 23.91 3.51 12.87
C LYS A 84 24.88 4.65 12.49
N LEU A 85 24.75 5.20 11.29
CA LEU A 85 25.58 6.32 10.84
C LEU A 85 25.36 7.57 11.69
N ALA A 86 24.12 7.84 12.14
CA ALA A 86 23.82 8.94 13.04
C ALA A 86 24.49 8.75 14.41
N GLU A 87 24.48 7.53 14.95
CA GLU A 87 25.17 7.18 16.20
C GLU A 87 26.69 7.35 16.07
N GLU A 88 27.29 6.84 14.99
CA GLU A 88 28.72 6.98 14.71
C GLU A 88 29.13 8.45 14.51
N SER A 89 28.33 9.22 13.77
CA SER A 89 28.56 10.65 13.58
C SER A 89 28.54 11.42 14.90
N ASN A 90 27.60 11.10 15.80
CA ASN A 90 27.51 11.73 17.11
C ASN A 90 28.73 11.39 17.98
N ALA A 91 29.15 10.11 18.00
CA ALA A 91 30.35 9.68 18.69
C ALA A 91 31.62 10.39 18.17
N ASN A 92 31.73 10.53 16.85
CA ASN A 92 32.85 11.24 16.23
C ASN A 92 32.86 12.74 16.58
N GLN A 93 31.71 13.40 16.62
CA GLN A 93 31.59 14.79 17.04
C GLN A 93 32.02 14.99 18.49
N LEU A 94 31.64 14.06 19.39
CA LEU A 94 32.05 14.09 20.78
C LEU A 94 33.58 13.93 20.93
N ALA A 95 34.15 12.94 20.26
CA ALA A 95 35.61 12.70 20.28
C ALA A 95 36.39 13.89 19.72
N LEU A 96 35.88 14.54 18.66
CA LEU A 96 36.48 15.75 18.10
C LEU A 96 36.44 16.92 19.08
N MET A 97 35.34 17.09 19.82
CA MET A 97 35.20 18.11 20.85
C MET A 97 36.17 17.87 22.02
N GLU A 98 36.31 16.63 22.48
CA GLU A 98 37.28 16.25 23.52
C GLU A 98 38.71 16.53 23.09
N LEU A 99 39.08 16.15 21.86
CA LEU A 99 40.40 16.46 21.31
C LEU A 99 40.65 17.97 21.23
N HIS A 100 39.66 18.74 20.79
CA HIS A 100 39.77 20.20 20.73
C HIS A 100 40.03 20.81 22.12
N MET A 101 39.31 20.34 23.14
CA MET A 101 39.52 20.76 24.53
C MET A 101 40.92 20.42 25.05
N MET A 102 41.42 19.21 24.75
CA MET A 102 42.79 18.83 25.10
C MET A 102 43.82 19.73 24.41
N LEU A 103 43.60 20.05 23.14
CA LEU A 103 44.51 20.88 22.36
C LEU A 103 44.57 22.31 22.91
N LEU A 104 43.42 22.89 23.29
CA LEU A 104 43.36 24.19 23.96
C LEU A 104 44.08 24.18 25.33
N SER A 105 44.07 23.07 26.05
CA SER A 105 44.76 22.95 27.35
C SER A 105 46.30 22.82 27.25
N VAL A 106 46.82 22.51 26.05
CA VAL A 106 48.25 22.30 25.77
C VAL A 106 48.85 23.50 25.02
N LEU A 107 48.03 24.32 24.37
CA LEU A 107 48.49 25.56 23.74
C LEU A 107 48.89 26.57 24.82
N PRO A 108 50.13 27.10 24.81
CA PRO A 108 50.52 28.17 25.71
C PRO A 108 49.73 29.45 25.36
N ASP A 109 49.34 30.23 26.37
CA ASP A 109 48.86 31.59 26.15
C ASP A 109 49.95 32.36 25.39
N GLU A 110 49.68 32.75 24.14
CA GLU A 110 50.54 33.67 23.42
C GLU A 110 50.55 35.01 24.16
N SER A 111 51.60 35.21 24.96
CA SER A 111 51.97 36.48 25.60
C SER A 111 52.72 37.39 24.63
#